data_AF-A0A7K0XFX1-F1
#
_entry.id   AF-A0A7K0XFX1-F1
#
_cell.length_a   1.000
_cell.length_b   1.000
_cell.length_c   1.000
_cell.angle_alpha   90.00
_cell.angle_beta   90.00
_cell.angle_gamma   90.00
#
_symmetry.space_group_name_H-M   'P 1'
#
loop_
_entity.id
_entity.type
_entity.pdbx_description
1 polymer ?
#
loop_
_entity_poly.entity_id
_entity_poly.type
_entity_poly.pdbx_seq_one_letter_code
_entity_poly.pdbx_strand_id
1 'polypeptide(L)'
;MLTSGVTLWSSDGAEAGIWQCTAGPSAWSLEQNEFVHVLSGSMTITREGEESFLAGPGSTFLVPVGWKGTWEIHETLRKLYVLF
;
A
#
# COMPACT_ATOMS: atom_id res chain seq x y z
N MET A 1 -8.61 1.48 -12.09
CA MET A 1 -8.82 2.15 -10.79
C MET A 1 -8.25 3.55 -10.88
N LEU A 2 -8.84 4.51 -10.17
CA LEU A 2 -8.34 5.88 -10.12
C LEU A 2 -7.43 6.03 -8.91
N THR A 3 -6.23 6.56 -9.13
CA THR A 3 -5.26 6.83 -8.08
C THR A 3 -4.98 8.33 -8.00
N SER A 4 -4.64 8.80 -6.80
CA SER A 4 -4.12 10.15 -6.58
C SER A 4 -3.32 10.19 -5.29
N GLY A 5 -2.51 11.23 -5.09
CA GLY A 5 -1.68 11.35 -3.92
C GLY A 5 -0.91 12.65 -3.88
N VAL A 6 -0.17 12.82 -2.79
CA VAL A 6 0.78 13.92 -2.60
C VAL A 6 2.05 13.36 -1.98
N THR A 7 3.18 13.61 -2.63
CA THR A 7 4.50 13.42 -2.04
C THR A 7 4.74 14.55 -1.03
N LEU A 8 4.99 14.19 0.23
CA LEU A 8 5.24 15.16 1.30
C LEU A 8 6.73 15.43 1.47
N TRP A 9 7.56 14.43 1.16
CA TRP A 9 9.01 14.52 1.29
C TRP A 9 9.69 13.54 0.33
N SER A 10 10.84 13.92 -0.21
CA SER A 10 11.73 13.03 -0.95
C SER A 10 13.20 13.46 -0.78
N SER A 11 14.09 12.50 -0.60
CA SER A 11 15.54 12.72 -0.51
C SER A 11 16.30 11.41 -0.66
N ASP A 12 17.48 11.44 -1.28
CA ASP A 12 18.42 10.30 -1.36
C ASP A 12 17.79 8.96 -1.79
N GLY A 13 16.85 9.00 -2.74
CA GLY A 13 16.17 7.82 -3.27
C GLY A 13 15.00 7.31 -2.43
N ALA A 14 14.72 7.92 -1.28
CA ALA A 14 13.56 7.65 -0.45
C ALA A 14 12.46 8.70 -0.66
N GLU A 15 11.20 8.29 -0.43
CA GLU A 15 10.02 9.15 -0.57
C GLU A 15 8.98 8.85 0.51
N ALA A 16 8.29 9.86 1.02
CA ALA A 16 7.13 9.69 1.88
C ALA A 16 5.96 10.55 1.40
N GLY A 17 4.75 10.02 1.51
CA GLY A 17 3.57 10.71 1.02
C GLY A 17 2.26 10.08 1.44
N ILE A 18 1.19 10.66 0.92
CA ILE A 18 -0.17 10.11 1.03
C ILE A 18 -0.61 9.65 -0.34
N TRP A 19 -1.13 8.44 -0.42
CA TRP A 19 -1.69 7.86 -1.63
C TRP A 19 -3.12 7.38 -1.38
N GLN A 20 -3.96 7.46 -2.41
CA GLN A 20 -5.30 6.88 -2.39
C GLN A 20 -5.67 6.21 -3.71
N CYS A 21 -6.58 5.22 -3.62
CA CYS A 21 -7.12 4.51 -4.76
C CYS A 21 -8.55 4.06 -4.53
N THR A 22 -9.36 4.15 -5.58
CA THR A 22 -10.72 3.57 -5.60
C THR A 22 -10.69 2.04 -5.51
N ALA A 23 -11.81 1.45 -5.10
CA ALA A 23 -11.99 0.00 -5.04
C ALA A 23 -11.63 -0.73 -6.35
N GLY A 24 -11.16 -1.97 -6.19
CA GLY A 24 -10.78 -2.86 -7.29
C GLY A 24 -9.53 -3.70 -6.99
N PRO A 25 -9.24 -4.68 -7.86
CA PRO A 25 -8.05 -5.51 -7.73
C PRO A 25 -6.80 -4.71 -8.10
N SER A 26 -5.75 -4.83 -7.28
CA SER A 26 -4.46 -4.20 -7.51
C SER A 26 -3.32 -5.22 -7.41
N ALA A 27 -2.41 -5.16 -8.38
CA ALA A 27 -1.15 -5.90 -8.34
C ALA A 27 -0.06 -4.94 -7.84
N TRP A 28 0.66 -5.36 -6.81
CA TRP A 28 1.67 -4.53 -6.15
C TRP A 28 3.06 -5.07 -6.44
N SER A 29 3.87 -4.28 -7.16
CA SER A 29 5.26 -4.59 -7.45
C SER A 29 6.06 -3.29 -7.36
N LEU A 30 6.90 -3.18 -6.33
CA LEU A 30 7.78 -2.05 -6.13
C LEU A 30 9.23 -2.55 -6.10
N GLU A 31 10.14 -1.76 -6.66
CA GLU A 31 11.58 -2.03 -6.64
C GLU A 31 12.24 -1.57 -5.32
N GLN A 32 11.45 -0.99 -4.42
CA GLN A 32 11.85 -0.50 -3.10
C GLN A 32 10.96 -1.13 -2.02
N ASN A 33 11.38 -1.02 -0.76
CA ASN A 33 10.50 -1.36 0.35
C ASN A 33 9.42 -0.29 0.46
N GLU A 34 8.22 -0.68 0.85
CA GLU A 34 7.14 0.26 1.18
C GLU A 34 6.66 0.03 2.61
N PHE A 35 6.84 1.03 3.48
CA PHE A 35 6.16 1.07 4.77
C PHE A 35 4.79 1.71 4.60
N VAL A 36 3.74 1.03 5.04
CA VAL A 36 2.36 1.45 4.86
C VAL A 36 1.68 1.67 6.20
N HIS A 37 0.98 2.78 6.34
CA HIS A 37 0.01 3.00 7.40
C HIS A 37 -1.34 3.40 6.81
N VAL A 38 -2.37 2.62 7.07
CA VAL A 38 -3.71 2.84 6.50
C VAL A 38 -4.45 3.90 7.31
N LEU A 39 -4.90 4.96 6.63
CA LEU A 39 -5.62 6.09 7.22
C LEU A 39 -7.14 5.90 7.14
N SER A 40 -7.64 5.40 6.00
CA SER A 40 -9.05 5.12 5.77
C SER A 40 -9.26 4.06 4.69
N GLY A 41 -10.44 3.45 4.69
CA GLY A 41 -10.79 2.38 3.76
C GLY A 41 -10.23 1.02 4.18
N SER A 42 -10.42 0.01 3.33
CA SER A 42 -10.04 -1.36 3.64
C SER A 42 -9.60 -2.15 2.41
N MET A 43 -8.78 -3.17 2.64
CA MET A 43 -8.30 -4.09 1.62
C MET A 43 -7.96 -5.45 2.20
N THR A 44 -8.07 -6.49 1.38
CA THR A 44 -7.49 -7.81 1.66
C THR A 44 -6.14 -7.92 0.97
N ILE A 45 -5.11 -8.30 1.72
CA ILE A 45 -3.75 -8.51 1.20
C ILE A 45 -3.45 -10.00 1.26
N THR A 46 -3.00 -10.55 0.15
CA THR A 46 -2.62 -11.97 0.04
C THR A 46 -1.21 -12.05 -0.52
N ARG A 47 -0.26 -12.50 0.29
CA ARG A 47 1.10 -12.82 -0.18
C ARG A 47 1.12 -14.22 -0.78
N GLU A 48 1.92 -14.42 -1.82
CA GLU A 48 2.08 -15.72 -2.47
C GLU A 48 2.48 -16.80 -1.46
N GLY A 49 1.65 -17.84 -1.34
CA GLY A 49 1.89 -18.97 -0.43
C GLY A 49 1.52 -18.72 1.04
N GLU A 50 0.93 -17.57 1.37
CA GLU A 50 0.50 -17.23 2.74
C GLU A 50 -1.02 -17.01 2.83
N GLU A 51 -1.55 -17.03 4.05
CA GLU A 51 -2.94 -16.64 4.30
C GLU A 51 -3.16 -15.14 4.05
N SER A 52 -4.36 -14.79 3.63
CA SER A 52 -4.73 -13.39 3.45
C SER A 52 -5.00 -12.72 4.79
N PHE A 53 -4.76 -11.41 4.85
CA PHE A 53 -5.13 -10.59 6.00
C PHE A 53 -5.88 -9.33 5.58
N LEU A 54 -6.80 -8.88 6.44
CA LEU A 54 -7.55 -7.65 6.26
C LEU A 54 -6.74 -6.48 6.81
N ALA A 55 -6.48 -5.47 5.99
CA ALA A 55 -5.92 -4.20 6.39
C ALA A 55 -7.01 -3.11 6.34
N GLY A 56 -7.08 -2.30 7.39
CA GLY A 56 -8.01 -1.19 7.55
C GLY A 56 -7.39 -0.06 8.37
N PRO A 57 -8.17 0.95 8.80
CA PRO A 57 -7.62 2.11 9.51
C PRO A 57 -6.80 1.70 10.74
N GLY A 58 -5.57 2.20 10.84
CA GLY A 58 -4.63 1.86 11.90
C GLY A 58 -3.73 0.65 11.59
N SER A 59 -4.05 -0.17 10.58
CA SER A 59 -3.16 -1.24 10.11
C SER A 59 -1.84 -0.64 9.62
N THR A 60 -0.73 -1.24 10.06
CA THR A 60 0.63 -0.80 9.73
C THR A 60 1.47 -2.01 9.35
N PHE A 61 2.13 -1.97 8.20
CA PHE A 61 2.90 -3.11 7.71
C PHE A 61 3.99 -2.68 6.72
N LEU A 62 4.96 -3.57 6.51
CA LEU A 62 6.05 -3.41 5.53
C LEU A 62 5.80 -4.33 4.34
N VAL A 63 5.94 -3.78 3.14
CA VAL A 63 6.01 -4.52 1.87
C VAL A 63 7.48 -4.53 1.44
N PRO A 64 8.24 -5.61 1.71
CA PRO A 64 9.65 -5.65 1.38
C PRO A 64 9.89 -5.80 -0.13
N VAL A 65 11.09 -5.42 -0.59
CA VAL A 65 11.55 -5.75 -1.95
C VAL A 65 11.40 -7.25 -2.21
N GLY A 66 10.88 -7.61 -3.39
CA GLY A 66 10.63 -9.00 -3.76
C GLY A 66 9.34 -9.59 -3.18
N TRP A 67 8.53 -8.80 -2.45
CA TRP A 67 7.17 -9.19 -2.10
C TRP A 67 6.33 -9.44 -3.36
N LYS A 68 5.55 -10.52 -3.34
CA LYS A 68 4.64 -10.91 -4.42
C LYS A 68 3.30 -11.30 -3.84
N GLY A 69 2.23 -10.79 -4.44
CA GLY A 69 0.89 -11.03 -3.97
C GLY A 69 -0.13 -10.09 -4.60
N THR A 70 -1.35 -10.15 -4.07
CA THR A 70 -2.48 -9.37 -4.55
C THR A 70 -3.06 -8.51 -3.44
N TRP A 71 -3.64 -7.39 -3.87
CA TRP A 71 -4.36 -6.47 -3.03
C TRP A 71 -5.77 -6.34 -3.59
N GLU A 72 -6.78 -6.66 -2.79
CA GLU A 72 -8.18 -6.42 -3.15
C GLU A 72 -8.69 -5.23 -2.35
N ILE A 73 -8.84 -4.08 -3.00
CA ILE A 73 -9.29 -2.85 -2.35
C ILE A 73 -10.82 -2.84 -2.34
N HIS A 74 -11.44 -2.86 -1.15
CA HIS A 74 -12.90 -3.01 -1.01
C HIS A 74 -13.64 -1.67 -1.13
N GLU A 75 -13.03 -0.58 -0.68
CA GLU A 75 -13.54 0.79 -0.69
C GLU A 75 -12.37 1.75 -0.90
N THR A 76 -12.61 3.04 -1.16
CA THR A 76 -11.51 4.00 -1.38
C THR A 76 -10.50 3.96 -0.24
N LEU A 77 -9.31 3.44 -0.54
CA LEU A 77 -8.22 3.27 0.40
C LEU A 77 -7.39 4.54 0.40
N ARG A 78 -7.04 5.04 1.58
CA ARG A 78 -6.06 6.12 1.77
C ARG A 78 -4.99 5.65 2.73
N LYS A 79 -3.73 5.74 2.34
CA LYS A 79 -2.57 5.34 3.14
C LYS A 79 -1.49 6.41 3.16
N LEU A 80 -0.74 6.47 4.26
CA LEU A 80 0.60 7.00 4.27
C LEU A 80 1.55 5.92 3.77
N TYR A 81 2.49 6.30 2.92
CA TYR A 81 3.56 5.43 2.46
C TYR A 81 4.93 6.02 2.75
N VAL A 82 5.92 5.16 2.92
CA VAL A 82 7.35 5.49 2.85
C VAL A 82 8.04 4.48 1.93
N LEU A 83 8.66 4.94 0.86
CA LEU A 83 9.47 4.16 -0.07
C LEU A 83 10.96 4.34 0.25
N PHE A 84 11.71 3.25 0.36
CA PHE A 84 13.14 3.25 0.68
C PHE A 84 13.87 1.94 0.30
#